data_AF-A0A9P8QGR2-F1
#
_entry.id   AF-A0A9P8QGR2-F1
#
_cell.length_a   1.000
_cell.length_b   1.000
_cell.length_c   1.000
_cell.angle_alpha   90.00
_cell.angle_beta   90.00
_cell.angle_gamma   90.00
#
_symmetry.space_group_name_H-M   'P 1'
#
loop_
_entity.id
_entity.type
_entity.pdbx_description
1 polymer ?
#
loop_
_entity_poly.entity_id
_entity_poly.type
_entity_poly.pdbx_seq_one_letter_code
_entity_poly.pdbx_strand_id
1 'polypeptide(L)'
;MASHSVQRMTALSRKISAKTKIITDHLTAKGLDAASFDVDGLAEFPISQEDGEPYEARLQLIALTKELHDIALGPKEGLRYLAWDIRRRSIWEFKIADVVPLDSLMSYENLAARVKELNQGLDVSLLDLRRLVRHAITNRIFAEPEKGFVAHSRTSRLIRQDAPLRNWVGFMCNDLWLPIAHVVPAMKKWPASQESTETGVNLAYKQRLPWFDFIQRDGAFAQRVPEKLRPRVQLTTHDFFTPQPVVAAAYFFRMIFHGFSDKYCLQILRALVPSLRRGAKVIVNDGALPEPGTAGYIEDRTMRTLDLFMQVTVNAREREPDDWRELFRRADARFRFNDIWRPEKSRMWFIEAEWTGE
;
A
#
# COMPACT_ATOMS: atom_id res chain seq x y z
N MET A 1 14.30 -42.70 -0.45
CA MET A 1 14.55 -41.33 -0.97
C MET A 1 13.71 -40.36 -0.15
N ALA A 2 14.27 -39.27 0.38
CA ALA A 2 13.48 -38.27 1.11
C ALA A 2 12.41 -37.68 0.18
N SER A 3 11.18 -37.43 0.66
CA SER A 3 10.11 -36.86 -0.15
C SER A 3 10.49 -35.47 -0.67
N HIS A 4 9.93 -35.09 -1.83
CA HIS A 4 10.23 -33.82 -2.51
C HIS A 4 10.16 -32.61 -1.55
N SER A 5 9.15 -32.56 -0.67
CA SER A 5 8.97 -31.47 0.29
C SER A 5 10.08 -31.42 1.36
N VAL A 6 10.54 -32.57 1.86
CA VAL A 6 11.63 -32.63 2.86
C VAL A 6 12.95 -32.17 2.24
N GLN A 7 13.22 -32.58 1.00
CA GLN A 7 14.38 -32.09 0.25
C GLN A 7 14.28 -30.57 0.00
N ARG A 8 13.07 -30.07 -0.31
CA ARG A 8 12.84 -28.63 -0.50
C ARG A 8 13.10 -27.83 0.77
N MET A 9 12.61 -28.26 1.94
CA MET A 9 12.89 -27.58 3.21
C MET A 9 14.39 -27.49 3.51
N THR A 10 15.13 -28.58 3.26
CA THR A 10 16.59 -28.61 3.44
C THR A 10 17.28 -27.62 2.48
N ALA A 11 16.86 -27.58 1.22
CA ALA A 11 17.38 -26.64 0.24
C ALA A 11 17.07 -25.18 0.61
N LEU A 12 15.86 -24.89 1.11
CA LEU A 12 15.46 -23.57 1.60
C LEU A 12 16.33 -23.13 2.77
N SER A 13 16.58 -23.99 3.76
CA SER A 13 17.44 -23.68 4.91
C SER A 13 18.85 -23.26 4.48
N ARG A 14 19.47 -24.01 3.55
CA ARG A 14 20.80 -23.66 3.01
C ARG A 14 20.80 -22.32 2.29
N LYS A 15 19.79 -22.06 1.46
CA LYS A 15 19.64 -20.79 0.73
C LYS A 15 19.41 -19.62 1.68
N ILE A 16 18.57 -19.79 2.70
CA ILE A 16 18.34 -18.80 3.76
C ILE A 16 19.66 -18.45 4.43
N SER A 17 20.42 -19.45 4.87
CA SER A 17 21.73 -19.22 5.50
C SER A 17 22.69 -18.45 4.59
N ALA A 18 22.79 -18.83 3.31
CA ALA A 18 23.64 -18.13 2.34
C ALA A 18 23.22 -16.66 2.13
N LYS A 19 21.91 -16.38 2.00
CA LYS A 19 21.40 -15.01 1.81
C LYS A 19 21.52 -14.16 3.07
N THR A 20 21.26 -14.74 4.24
CA THR A 20 21.52 -14.07 5.52
C THR A 20 22.98 -13.66 5.63
N LYS A 21 23.93 -14.53 5.23
CA LYS A 21 25.36 -14.20 5.28
C LYS A 21 25.72 -12.96 4.45
N ILE A 22 25.25 -12.88 3.20
CA ILE A 22 25.50 -11.71 2.33
C ILE A 22 25.03 -10.42 3.01
N ILE A 23 23.84 -10.45 3.60
CA ILE A 23 23.24 -9.30 4.28
C ILE A 23 24.04 -8.92 5.53
N THR A 24 24.36 -9.90 6.39
CA THR A 24 25.08 -9.63 7.65
C THR A 24 26.51 -9.18 7.39
N ASP A 25 27.19 -9.74 6.39
CA ASP A 25 28.53 -9.32 6.00
C ASP A 25 28.51 -7.85 5.53
N HIS A 26 27.52 -7.46 4.72
CA HIS A 26 27.35 -6.09 4.25
C HIS A 26 27.10 -5.10 5.40
N LEU A 27 26.17 -5.43 6.29
CA LEU A 27 25.85 -4.60 7.46
C LEU A 27 27.09 -4.43 8.36
N THR A 28 27.79 -5.54 8.64
CA THR A 28 29.02 -5.52 9.45
C THR A 28 30.10 -4.66 8.80
N ALA A 29 30.32 -4.81 7.48
CA ALA A 29 31.31 -4.04 6.75
C ALA A 29 31.04 -2.52 6.75
N LYS A 30 29.77 -2.12 6.81
CA LYS A 30 29.37 -0.71 6.89
C LYS A 30 29.18 -0.18 8.33
N GLY A 31 29.35 -1.03 9.34
CA GLY A 31 29.05 -0.66 10.74
C GLY A 31 27.56 -0.33 10.97
N LEU A 32 26.67 -0.93 10.18
CA LEU A 32 25.22 -0.74 10.27
C LEU A 32 24.60 -1.88 11.09
N ASP A 33 23.52 -1.58 11.80
CA ASP A 33 22.70 -2.59 12.49
C ASP A 33 21.56 -3.10 11.57
N ALA A 34 20.88 -4.18 11.96
CA ALA A 34 19.69 -4.67 11.28
C ALA A 34 18.41 -4.01 11.82
N ALA A 35 17.33 -4.08 11.05
CA ALA A 35 16.01 -3.74 11.60
C ALA A 35 15.66 -4.68 12.76
N SER A 36 15.22 -4.12 13.88
CA SER A 36 14.94 -4.87 15.11
C SER A 36 13.53 -4.59 15.63
N PHE A 37 13.00 -5.56 16.37
CA PHE A 37 11.75 -5.43 17.10
C PHE A 37 11.92 -4.79 18.49
N ASP A 38 13.17 -4.62 18.92
CA ASP A 38 13.52 -3.91 20.15
C ASP A 38 13.06 -2.46 20.08
N VAL A 39 12.62 -1.92 21.20
CA VAL A 39 11.90 -0.63 21.27
C VAL A 39 12.67 0.54 20.63
N ASP A 40 14.00 0.51 20.72
CA ASP A 40 14.92 1.52 20.15
C ASP A 40 15.69 1.01 18.90
N GLY A 41 15.35 -0.18 18.40
CA GLY A 41 15.96 -0.77 17.22
C GLY A 41 15.64 -0.04 15.92
N LEU A 42 16.37 -0.32 14.84
CA LEU A 42 16.10 0.29 13.53
C LEU A 42 14.72 -0.12 13.00
N ALA A 43 13.94 0.85 12.54
CA ALA A 43 12.61 0.61 11.97
C ALA A 43 12.67 0.19 10.50
N GLU A 44 13.56 0.82 9.75
CA GLU A 44 13.81 0.48 8.35
C GLU A 44 15.06 -0.40 8.26
N PHE A 45 15.02 -1.32 7.30
CA PHE A 45 16.19 -2.13 7.01
C PHE A 45 17.19 -1.28 6.22
N PRO A 46 18.43 -1.08 6.68
CA PRO A 46 19.36 -0.11 6.09
C PRO A 46 20.10 -0.69 4.87
N ILE A 47 19.36 -1.35 3.98
CA ILE A 47 19.82 -1.80 2.67
C ILE A 47 18.81 -1.29 1.64
N SER A 48 19.31 -0.47 0.74
CA SER A 48 18.56 0.18 -0.34
C SER A 48 18.84 -0.48 -1.68
N GLN A 49 18.09 -0.14 -2.72
CA GLN A 49 18.35 -0.61 -4.08
C GLN A 49 19.77 -0.27 -4.57
N GLU A 50 20.40 0.79 -4.02
CA GLU A 50 21.75 1.23 -4.39
C GLU A 50 22.84 0.25 -3.94
N ASP A 51 22.52 -0.64 -3.01
CA ASP A 51 23.45 -1.63 -2.50
C ASP A 51 23.60 -2.85 -3.41
N GLY A 52 22.76 -2.99 -4.44
CA GLY A 52 22.87 -4.07 -5.43
C GLY A 52 22.62 -5.47 -4.85
N GLU A 53 23.63 -6.33 -4.86
CA GLU A 53 23.51 -7.74 -4.43
C GLU A 53 22.91 -7.91 -3.01
N PRO A 54 23.37 -7.19 -1.96
CA PRO A 54 22.74 -7.20 -0.65
C PRO A 54 21.23 -6.92 -0.64
N TYR A 55 20.75 -6.01 -1.50
CA TYR A 55 19.34 -5.70 -1.62
C TYR A 55 18.55 -6.86 -2.22
N GLU A 56 19.06 -7.44 -3.31
CA GLU A 56 18.46 -8.63 -3.92
C GLU A 56 18.49 -9.83 -2.98
N ALA A 57 19.58 -10.01 -2.22
CA ALA A 57 19.69 -11.05 -1.21
C ALA A 57 18.62 -10.89 -0.12
N ARG A 58 18.31 -9.65 0.29
CA ARG A 58 17.22 -9.35 1.24
C ARG A 58 15.85 -9.71 0.68
N LEU A 59 15.54 -9.34 -0.56
CA LEU A 59 14.25 -9.70 -1.19
C LEU A 59 14.09 -11.22 -1.29
N GLN A 60 15.15 -11.91 -1.68
CA GLN A 60 15.18 -13.38 -1.74
C GLN A 60 15.05 -14.02 -0.36
N LEU A 61 15.72 -13.48 0.66
CA LEU A 61 15.61 -13.98 2.03
C LEU A 61 14.16 -13.92 2.54
N ILE A 62 13.43 -12.83 2.26
CA ILE A 62 12.02 -12.70 2.65
C ILE A 62 11.16 -13.74 1.92
N ALA A 63 11.37 -13.95 0.63
CA ALA A 63 10.64 -14.95 -0.15
C ALA A 63 10.91 -16.38 0.37
N LEU A 64 12.18 -16.72 0.61
CA LEU A 64 12.59 -18.04 1.08
C LEU A 64 12.08 -18.35 2.49
N THR A 65 12.14 -17.38 3.41
CA THR A 65 11.63 -17.56 4.77
C THR A 65 10.11 -17.68 4.79
N LYS A 66 9.39 -16.96 3.92
CA LYS A 66 7.96 -17.14 3.74
C LYS A 66 7.61 -18.54 3.21
N GLU A 67 8.32 -19.02 2.20
CA GLU A 67 8.10 -20.36 1.65
C GLU A 67 8.35 -21.44 2.71
N LEU A 68 9.45 -21.32 3.46
CA LEU A 68 9.76 -22.27 4.54
C LEU A 68 8.69 -22.25 5.64
N HIS A 69 8.24 -21.05 6.03
CA HIS A 69 7.14 -20.89 6.97
C HIS A 69 5.86 -21.58 6.47
N ASP A 70 5.49 -21.39 5.20
CA ASP A 70 4.26 -21.95 4.64
C ASP A 70 4.30 -23.48 4.53
N ILE A 71 5.46 -24.04 4.17
CA ILE A 71 5.65 -25.49 4.17
C ILE A 71 5.56 -26.03 5.60
N ALA A 72 6.20 -25.37 6.58
CA ALA A 72 6.19 -25.78 7.97
C ALA A 72 4.79 -25.70 8.60
N LEU A 73 4.02 -24.66 8.27
CA LEU A 73 2.63 -24.51 8.70
C LEU A 73 1.70 -25.52 8.02
N GLY A 74 1.95 -25.80 6.75
CA GLY A 74 1.13 -26.66 5.92
C GLY A 74 -0.13 -25.96 5.38
N PRO A 75 -0.63 -26.36 4.20
CA PRO A 75 -1.72 -25.65 3.51
C PRO A 75 -3.05 -25.67 4.28
N LYS A 76 -3.30 -26.73 5.06
CA LYS A 76 -4.54 -26.88 5.84
C LYS A 76 -4.63 -25.86 6.97
N GLU A 77 -3.58 -25.73 7.77
CA GLU A 77 -3.55 -24.73 8.85
C GLU A 77 -3.39 -23.32 8.28
N GLY A 78 -2.61 -23.16 7.19
CA GLY A 78 -2.51 -21.91 6.46
C GLY A 78 -3.87 -21.36 6.02
N LEU A 79 -4.72 -22.18 5.41
CA LEU A 79 -6.06 -21.77 4.99
C LEU A 79 -6.95 -21.37 6.18
N ARG A 80 -6.86 -22.09 7.30
CA ARG A 80 -7.59 -21.73 8.53
C ARG A 80 -7.14 -20.38 9.08
N TYR A 81 -5.83 -20.12 9.11
CA TYR A 81 -5.30 -18.84 9.59
C TYR A 81 -5.65 -17.67 8.68
N LEU A 82 -5.77 -17.89 7.37
CA LEU A 82 -6.29 -16.86 6.45
C LEU A 82 -7.76 -16.50 6.77
N ALA A 83 -8.58 -17.47 7.16
CA ALA A 83 -9.97 -17.23 7.53
C ALA A 83 -10.14 -16.48 8.88
N TRP A 84 -9.14 -16.54 9.77
CA TRP A 84 -9.16 -15.90 11.09
C TRP A 84 -8.47 -14.52 11.14
N ASP A 85 -8.19 -13.88 10.00
CA ASP A 85 -7.53 -12.57 9.98
C ASP A 85 -8.43 -11.41 10.46
N ILE A 86 -8.65 -11.34 11.77
CA ILE A 86 -9.32 -10.23 12.47
C ILE A 86 -8.31 -9.24 13.08
N ARG A 87 -7.05 -9.26 12.63
CA ARG A 87 -5.87 -8.98 13.47
C ARG A 87 -5.58 -7.51 13.79
N ARG A 88 -6.08 -6.55 13.01
CA ARG A 88 -5.47 -5.19 12.98
C ARG A 88 -6.40 -4.04 13.40
N ARG A 89 -7.72 -4.23 13.32
CA ARG A 89 -8.70 -3.14 13.44
C ARG A 89 -8.85 -2.59 14.86
N SER A 90 -8.89 -3.47 15.85
CA SER A 90 -9.21 -3.13 17.25
C SER A 90 -8.14 -2.27 17.95
N ILE A 91 -6.86 -2.46 17.61
CA ILE A 91 -5.75 -1.69 18.16
C ILE A 91 -5.88 -0.21 17.78
N TRP A 92 -6.29 0.00 16.54
CA TRP A 92 -6.41 1.32 15.95
C TRP A 92 -7.71 2.03 16.37
N GLU A 93 -8.85 1.33 16.29
CA GLU A 93 -10.16 1.89 16.61
C GLU A 93 -10.22 2.44 18.04
N PHE A 94 -9.63 1.74 19.01
CA PHE A 94 -9.59 2.19 20.40
C PHE A 94 -8.40 3.09 20.72
N LYS A 95 -7.59 3.46 19.71
CA LYS A 95 -6.41 4.33 19.83
C LYS A 95 -5.45 3.86 20.94
N ILE A 96 -5.27 2.54 21.07
CA ILE A 96 -4.49 1.92 22.13
C ILE A 96 -3.04 2.44 22.11
N ALA A 97 -2.46 2.63 20.93
CA ALA A 97 -1.10 3.15 20.77
C ALA A 97 -0.95 4.61 21.23
N ASP A 98 -2.03 5.40 21.28
CA ASP A 98 -2.00 6.78 21.78
C ASP A 98 -2.02 6.84 23.31
N VAL A 99 -2.62 5.82 23.92
CA VAL A 99 -2.80 5.71 25.36
C VAL A 99 -1.57 5.13 26.06
N VAL A 100 -0.94 4.10 25.48
CA VAL A 100 0.26 3.49 26.06
C VAL A 100 1.42 4.52 26.06
N PRO A 101 2.12 4.73 27.18
CA PRO A 101 3.23 5.67 27.27
C PRO A 101 4.44 5.14 26.51
N LEU A 102 5.17 6.03 25.82
CA LEU A 102 6.28 5.62 24.94
C LEU A 102 7.40 4.90 25.69
N ASP A 103 7.81 5.42 26.85
CA ASP A 103 9.02 5.01 27.58
C ASP A 103 8.73 4.28 28.90
N SER A 104 7.48 3.85 29.16
CA SER A 104 7.13 3.18 30.42
C SER A 104 6.08 2.09 30.24
N LEU A 105 5.89 1.30 31.30
CA LEU A 105 4.82 0.31 31.38
C LEU A 105 3.47 0.98 31.73
N MET A 106 2.37 0.35 31.34
CA MET A 106 1.01 0.74 31.75
C MET A 106 0.20 -0.49 32.14
N SER A 107 -0.47 -0.45 33.29
CA SER A 107 -1.39 -1.53 33.69
C SER A 107 -2.63 -1.55 32.80
N TYR A 108 -3.24 -2.73 32.61
CA TYR A 108 -4.47 -2.84 31.82
C TYR A 108 -5.63 -2.03 32.42
N GLU A 109 -5.69 -1.87 33.74
CA GLU A 109 -6.70 -1.06 34.44
C GLU A 109 -6.60 0.41 34.03
N ASN A 110 -5.38 0.96 34.02
CA ASN A 110 -5.12 2.33 33.58
C ASN A 110 -5.35 2.49 32.08
N LEU A 111 -4.98 1.48 31.28
CA LEU A 111 -5.26 1.45 29.85
C LEU A 111 -6.78 1.56 29.59
N ALA A 112 -7.59 0.76 30.29
CA ALA A 112 -9.04 0.78 30.13
C ALA A 112 -9.65 2.14 30.51
N ALA A 113 -9.23 2.72 31.63
CA ALA A 113 -9.69 4.03 32.06
C ALA A 113 -9.37 5.13 31.03
N ARG A 114 -8.15 5.13 30.48
CA ARG A 114 -7.71 6.11 29.49
C ARG A 114 -8.34 5.91 28.11
N VAL A 115 -8.54 4.68 27.67
CA VAL A 115 -9.28 4.38 26.43
C VAL A 115 -10.70 4.91 26.53
N LYS A 116 -11.35 4.73 27.69
CA LYS A 116 -12.70 5.26 27.95
C LYS A 116 -12.74 6.78 27.87
N GLU A 117 -11.81 7.47 28.53
CA GLU A 117 -11.67 8.93 28.49
C GLU A 117 -11.50 9.45 27.04
N LEU A 118 -10.59 8.82 26.29
CA LEU A 118 -10.21 9.26 24.95
C LEU A 118 -11.28 8.96 23.87
N ASN A 119 -12.18 8.00 24.14
CA ASN A 119 -13.26 7.60 23.24
C ASN A 119 -14.65 8.03 23.74
N GLN A 120 -14.75 9.22 24.33
CA GLN A 120 -16.02 9.87 24.73
C GLN A 120 -16.89 9.01 25.67
N GLY A 121 -16.25 8.26 26.58
CA GLY A 121 -16.94 7.43 27.56
C GLY A 121 -17.29 6.02 27.08
N LEU A 122 -16.83 5.60 25.89
CA LEU A 122 -17.03 4.24 25.39
C LEU A 122 -16.47 3.21 26.39
N ASP A 123 -17.35 2.40 26.96
CA ASP A 123 -16.99 1.41 27.97
C ASP A 123 -16.51 0.13 27.29
N VAL A 124 -15.18 0.00 27.15
CA VAL A 124 -14.56 -1.24 26.69
C VAL A 124 -14.07 -2.01 27.91
N SER A 125 -14.56 -3.25 28.07
CA SER A 125 -14.22 -4.04 29.24
C SER A 125 -12.70 -4.30 29.33
N LEU A 126 -12.17 -4.33 30.55
CA LEU A 126 -10.78 -4.67 30.83
C LEU A 126 -10.38 -6.01 30.19
N LEU A 127 -11.29 -6.98 30.25
CA LEU A 127 -11.08 -8.31 29.68
C LEU A 127 -10.92 -8.23 28.16
N ASP A 128 -11.76 -7.46 27.48
CA ASP A 128 -11.71 -7.33 26.03
C ASP A 128 -10.46 -6.57 25.59
N LEU A 129 -10.13 -5.45 26.21
CA LEU A 129 -8.88 -4.72 25.92
C LEU A 129 -7.65 -5.62 26.09
N ARG A 130 -7.59 -6.38 27.18
CA ARG A 130 -6.48 -7.32 27.41
C ARG A 130 -6.41 -8.41 26.34
N ARG A 131 -7.54 -8.97 25.90
CA ARG A 131 -7.56 -9.97 24.81
C ARG A 131 -7.06 -9.38 23.49
N LEU A 132 -7.49 -8.15 23.19
CA LEU A 132 -7.09 -7.43 21.98
C LEU A 132 -5.59 -7.11 21.97
N VAL A 133 -5.06 -6.59 23.08
CA VAL A 133 -3.62 -6.29 23.23
C VAL A 133 -2.79 -7.57 23.16
N ARG A 134 -3.18 -8.64 23.86
CA ARG A 134 -2.43 -9.92 23.78
C ARG A 134 -2.42 -10.52 22.39
N HIS A 135 -3.51 -10.37 21.65
CA HIS A 135 -3.53 -10.74 20.24
C HIS A 135 -2.63 -9.83 19.39
N ALA A 136 -2.56 -8.53 19.69
CA ALA A 136 -1.60 -7.62 19.05
C ALA A 136 -0.14 -8.01 19.31
N ILE A 137 0.16 -8.51 20.51
CA ILE A 137 1.50 -8.99 20.90
C ILE A 137 1.94 -10.18 20.04
N THR A 138 1.03 -11.10 19.66
CA THR A 138 1.37 -12.21 18.75
C THR A 138 1.78 -11.73 17.34
N ASN A 139 1.39 -10.50 16.99
CA ASN A 139 1.75 -9.81 15.75
C ASN A 139 2.90 -8.80 15.94
N ARG A 140 3.59 -8.82 17.10
CA ARG A 140 4.72 -7.95 17.44
C ARG A 140 4.39 -6.45 17.47
N ILE A 141 3.12 -6.10 17.69
CA ILE A 141 2.68 -4.69 17.75
C ILE A 141 2.89 -4.11 19.15
N PHE A 142 2.77 -4.89 20.23
CA PHE A 142 3.10 -4.47 21.60
C PHE A 142 3.93 -5.53 22.32
N ALA A 143 4.28 -5.27 23.57
CA ALA A 143 4.83 -6.24 24.50
C ALA A 143 4.05 -6.23 25.83
N GLU A 144 4.09 -7.34 26.57
CA GLU A 144 3.67 -7.44 27.98
C GLU A 144 4.89 -7.92 28.78
N PRO A 145 5.85 -7.02 29.13
CA PRO A 145 7.08 -7.40 29.81
C PRO A 145 6.83 -7.95 31.22
N GLU A 146 5.81 -7.40 31.89
CA GLU A 146 5.31 -7.86 33.18
C GLU A 146 3.84 -8.25 33.04
N LYS A 147 3.43 -9.35 33.68
CA LYS A 147 2.04 -9.83 33.62
C LYS A 147 1.11 -8.73 34.12
N GLY A 148 0.19 -8.31 33.27
CA GLY A 148 -0.76 -7.24 33.57
C GLY A 148 -0.33 -5.84 33.10
N PHE A 149 0.89 -5.70 32.54
CA PHE A 149 1.44 -4.43 32.11
C PHE A 149 1.85 -4.45 30.63
N VAL A 150 1.27 -3.55 29.85
CA VAL A 150 1.58 -3.38 28.43
C VAL A 150 2.69 -2.33 28.24
N ALA A 151 3.52 -2.55 27.23
CA ALA A 151 4.52 -1.61 26.76
C ALA A 151 4.51 -1.55 25.22
N HIS A 152 5.07 -0.47 24.68
CA HIS A 152 5.32 -0.39 23.26
C HIS A 152 6.40 -1.38 22.80
N SER A 153 6.25 -1.88 21.57
CA SER A 153 7.35 -2.44 20.77
C SER A 153 7.81 -1.40 19.75
N ARG A 154 8.84 -1.70 18.95
CA ARG A 154 9.22 -0.81 17.83
C ARG A 154 8.06 -0.51 16.90
N THR A 155 7.25 -1.54 16.59
CA THR A 155 6.11 -1.45 15.68
C THR A 155 5.02 -0.49 16.18
N SER A 156 4.60 -0.56 17.44
CA SER A 156 3.58 0.38 17.95
C SER A 156 4.14 1.78 18.20
N ARG A 157 5.44 1.95 18.46
CA ARG A 157 6.05 3.29 18.48
C ARG A 157 5.95 3.99 17.13
N LEU A 158 6.09 3.26 16.02
CA LEU A 158 5.95 3.85 14.68
C LEU A 158 4.57 4.47 14.45
N ILE A 159 3.52 3.92 15.04
CA ILE A 159 2.16 4.51 15.00
C ILE A 159 2.14 5.91 15.63
N ARG A 160 3.05 6.21 16.56
CA ARG A 160 3.19 7.52 17.23
C ARG A 160 4.22 8.43 16.58
N GLN A 161 5.27 7.86 15.98
CA GLN A 161 6.45 8.61 15.51
C GLN A 161 6.41 8.94 14.01
N ASP A 162 5.74 8.11 13.20
CA ASP A 162 5.67 8.27 11.74
C ASP A 162 4.24 8.64 11.32
N ALA A 163 3.97 9.94 11.21
CA ALA A 163 2.64 10.44 10.85
C ALA A 163 2.16 9.98 9.46
N PRO A 164 2.98 9.99 8.39
CA PRO A 164 2.61 9.39 7.11
C PRO A 164 2.20 7.92 7.21
N LEU A 165 3.01 7.08 7.85
CA LEU A 165 2.70 5.65 8.04
C LEU A 165 1.43 5.47 8.88
N ARG A 166 1.30 6.23 9.98
CA ARG A 166 0.11 6.27 10.84
C ARG A 166 -1.13 6.54 9.99
N ASN A 167 -1.14 7.60 9.19
CA ASN A 167 -2.29 7.96 8.36
C ASN A 167 -2.61 6.87 7.34
N TRP A 168 -1.59 6.27 6.72
CA TRP A 168 -1.79 5.17 5.77
C TRP A 168 -2.38 3.92 6.44
N VAL A 169 -1.88 3.51 7.61
CA VAL A 169 -2.43 2.37 8.36
C VAL A 169 -3.86 2.64 8.81
N GLY A 170 -4.14 3.85 9.30
CA GLY A 170 -5.48 4.25 9.72
C GLY A 170 -6.49 4.20 8.59
N PHE A 171 -6.11 4.72 7.43
CA PHE A 171 -6.92 4.65 6.20
C PHE A 171 -7.29 3.19 5.86
N MET A 172 -6.32 2.28 5.89
CA MET A 172 -6.56 0.86 5.63
C MET A 172 -7.46 0.19 6.68
N CYS A 173 -7.28 0.51 7.96
CA CYS A 173 -7.98 -0.16 9.06
C CYS A 173 -9.39 0.37 9.32
N ASN A 174 -9.64 1.66 9.07
CA ASN A 174 -10.92 2.30 9.41
C ASN A 174 -11.78 2.56 8.18
N ASP A 175 -11.20 3.21 7.18
CA ASP A 175 -11.95 3.77 6.05
C ASP A 175 -12.18 2.74 4.94
N LEU A 176 -11.40 1.66 4.91
CA LEU A 176 -11.42 0.70 3.82
C LEU A 176 -11.79 -0.71 4.23
N TRP A 177 -11.63 -1.06 5.51
CA TRP A 177 -11.97 -2.38 5.99
C TRP A 177 -13.41 -2.79 5.62
N LEU A 178 -14.37 -1.91 5.92
CA LEU A 178 -15.78 -2.20 5.63
C LEU A 178 -16.05 -2.25 4.11
N PRO A 179 -15.57 -1.29 3.29
CA PRO A 179 -15.60 -1.41 1.83
C PRO A 179 -15.01 -2.71 1.27
N ILE A 180 -13.85 -3.15 1.77
CA ILE A 180 -13.19 -4.40 1.34
C ILE A 180 -14.11 -5.61 1.58
N ALA A 181 -14.80 -5.65 2.73
CA ALA A 181 -15.77 -6.72 3.00
C ALA A 181 -17.00 -6.69 2.05
N HIS A 182 -17.27 -5.56 1.40
CA HIS A 182 -18.40 -5.37 0.49
C HIS A 182 -18.06 -5.55 -1.00
N VAL A 183 -16.83 -5.94 -1.34
CA VAL A 183 -16.39 -6.16 -2.74
C VAL A 183 -17.25 -7.20 -3.45
N VAL A 184 -17.36 -8.41 -2.89
CA VAL A 184 -18.14 -9.49 -3.51
C VAL A 184 -19.63 -9.14 -3.58
N PRO A 185 -20.26 -8.58 -2.53
CA PRO A 185 -21.60 -8.01 -2.64
C PRO A 185 -21.75 -6.95 -3.75
N ALA A 186 -20.79 -6.05 -3.93
CA ALA A 186 -20.82 -5.03 -4.99
C ALA A 186 -20.76 -5.68 -6.38
N MET A 187 -19.85 -6.63 -6.59
CA MET A 187 -19.74 -7.38 -7.85
C MET A 187 -21.03 -8.13 -8.20
N LYS A 188 -21.73 -8.69 -7.21
CA LYS A 188 -23.02 -9.35 -7.42
C LYS A 188 -24.13 -8.36 -7.79
N LYS A 189 -24.11 -7.17 -7.20
CA LYS A 189 -25.11 -6.12 -7.44
C LYS A 189 -24.91 -5.40 -8.76
N TRP A 190 -23.65 -5.12 -9.10
CA TRP A 190 -23.23 -4.40 -10.30
C TRP A 190 -22.16 -5.21 -11.07
N PRO A 191 -22.56 -6.26 -11.80
CA PRO A 191 -21.62 -7.12 -12.50
C PRO A 191 -20.82 -6.35 -13.54
N ALA A 192 -19.49 -6.50 -13.50
CA ALA A 192 -18.54 -5.89 -14.44
C ALA A 192 -18.66 -4.35 -14.57
N SER A 193 -19.14 -3.67 -13.52
CA SER A 193 -19.26 -2.21 -13.53
C SER A 193 -17.89 -1.53 -13.64
N GLN A 194 -17.87 -0.44 -14.39
CA GLN A 194 -16.74 0.48 -14.52
C GLN A 194 -17.03 1.84 -13.85
N GLU A 195 -18.17 1.97 -13.17
CA GLU A 195 -18.63 3.21 -12.59
C GLU A 195 -18.05 3.38 -11.16
N SER A 196 -17.49 4.55 -10.89
CA SER A 196 -16.84 4.87 -9.60
C SER A 196 -17.82 5.01 -8.43
N THR A 197 -19.13 5.02 -8.73
CA THR A 197 -20.24 5.07 -7.76
C THR A 197 -20.87 3.70 -7.48
N GLU A 198 -20.34 2.64 -8.09
CA GLU A 198 -20.87 1.27 -8.00
C GLU A 198 -19.87 0.31 -7.33
N THR A 199 -19.28 0.76 -6.22
CA THR A 199 -18.16 0.07 -5.56
C THR A 199 -18.52 -0.54 -4.20
N GLY A 200 -17.59 -1.30 -3.62
CA GLY A 200 -17.70 -1.78 -2.23
C GLY A 200 -17.85 -0.63 -1.23
N VAL A 201 -17.25 0.52 -1.51
CA VAL A 201 -17.38 1.76 -0.70
C VAL A 201 -18.81 2.25 -0.69
N ASN A 202 -19.45 2.36 -1.85
CA ASN A 202 -20.83 2.86 -1.97
C ASN A 202 -21.81 1.97 -1.20
N LEU A 203 -21.61 0.65 -1.22
CA LEU A 203 -22.39 -0.29 -0.41
C LEU A 203 -22.12 -0.15 1.09
N ALA A 204 -20.85 -0.16 1.49
CA ALA A 204 -20.44 -0.11 2.89
C ALA A 204 -20.96 1.14 3.61
N TYR A 205 -20.83 2.30 2.97
CA TYR A 205 -21.21 3.60 3.54
C TYR A 205 -22.59 4.08 3.11
N LYS A 206 -23.33 3.29 2.33
CA LYS A 206 -24.69 3.61 1.87
C LYS A 206 -24.77 4.99 1.20
N GLN A 207 -23.79 5.29 0.36
CA GLN A 207 -23.57 6.60 -0.27
C GLN A 207 -23.41 6.45 -1.80
N ARG A 208 -23.68 7.50 -2.58
CA ARG A 208 -23.75 7.45 -4.07
C ARG A 208 -22.72 8.33 -4.80
N LEU A 209 -21.79 8.91 -4.07
CA LEU A 209 -20.69 9.69 -4.63
C LEU A 209 -19.50 8.81 -5.01
N PRO A 210 -18.67 9.28 -5.96
CA PRO A 210 -17.30 8.81 -6.11
C PRO A 210 -16.53 8.89 -4.79
N TRP A 211 -15.57 7.98 -4.59
CA TRP A 211 -14.79 7.91 -3.35
C TRP A 211 -14.11 9.25 -3.00
N PHE A 212 -13.47 9.90 -3.96
CA PHE A 212 -12.74 11.16 -3.73
C PHE A 212 -13.68 12.30 -3.32
N ASP A 213 -14.87 12.39 -3.90
CA ASP A 213 -15.89 13.38 -3.51
C ASP A 213 -16.43 13.12 -2.10
N PHE A 214 -16.52 11.85 -1.71
CA PHE A 214 -16.95 11.46 -0.37
C PHE A 214 -15.94 11.90 0.70
N ILE A 215 -14.64 11.65 0.49
CA ILE A 215 -13.60 12.04 1.45
C ILE A 215 -13.27 13.53 1.46
N GLN A 216 -13.48 14.24 0.35
CA GLN A 216 -13.28 15.69 0.29
C GLN A 216 -14.31 16.49 1.14
N ARG A 217 -15.34 15.83 1.67
CA ARG A 217 -16.28 16.44 2.63
C ARG A 217 -15.65 16.70 4.00
N ASP A 218 -14.53 16.03 4.32
CA ASP A 218 -13.73 16.31 5.50
C ASP A 218 -12.72 17.43 5.15
N GLY A 219 -12.87 18.60 5.80
CA GLY A 219 -12.23 19.86 5.42
C GLY A 219 -10.72 19.94 5.64
N ALA A 220 -10.06 18.84 5.98
CA ALA A 220 -8.62 18.79 6.25
C ALA A 220 -7.78 18.51 5.00
N PHE A 221 -7.92 19.32 3.94
CA PHE A 221 -6.97 19.35 2.83
C PHE A 221 -6.38 20.75 2.65
N ALA A 222 -5.20 20.96 3.23
CA ALA A 222 -4.43 22.18 3.03
C ALA A 222 -3.41 22.01 1.91
N GLN A 223 -3.42 22.94 0.95
CA GLN A 223 -2.41 23.09 -0.10
C GLN A 223 -1.04 23.35 0.56
N ARG A 224 -0.09 22.44 0.35
CA ARG A 224 1.30 22.62 0.79
C ARG A 224 2.24 22.49 -0.40
N VAL A 225 2.47 23.60 -1.11
CA VAL A 225 3.63 23.72 -2.00
C VAL A 225 4.84 24.09 -1.13
N PRO A 226 5.91 23.28 -1.10
CA PRO A 226 7.15 23.65 -0.39
C PRO A 226 7.62 25.03 -0.82
N GLU A 227 8.06 25.85 0.12
CA GLU A 227 8.38 27.26 -0.13
C GLU A 227 9.34 27.47 -1.30
N LYS A 228 10.39 26.63 -1.38
CA LYS A 228 11.38 26.61 -2.48
C LYS A 228 10.82 26.30 -3.87
N LEU A 229 9.60 25.76 -3.97
CA LEU A 229 8.95 25.41 -5.23
C LEU A 229 7.90 26.43 -5.67
N ARG A 230 7.44 27.32 -4.78
CA ARG A 230 6.41 28.33 -5.08
C ARG A 230 6.70 29.17 -6.34
N PRO A 231 7.95 29.57 -6.67
CA PRO A 231 8.21 30.34 -7.88
C PRO A 231 8.04 29.55 -9.19
N ARG A 232 8.03 28.21 -9.13
CA ARG A 232 8.00 27.32 -10.30
C ARG A 232 6.75 26.44 -10.37
N VAL A 233 5.90 26.49 -9.34
CA VAL A 233 4.71 25.64 -9.22
C VAL A 233 3.52 26.54 -8.90
N GLN A 234 2.62 26.67 -9.87
CA GLN A 234 1.32 27.29 -9.70
C GLN A 234 0.27 26.19 -9.52
N LEU A 235 -0.58 26.33 -8.50
CA LEU A 235 -1.74 25.48 -8.33
C LEU A 235 -2.92 26.07 -9.10
N THR A 236 -3.66 25.22 -9.80
CA THR A 236 -4.85 25.62 -10.55
C THR A 236 -5.92 24.55 -10.38
N THR A 237 -7.17 25.00 -10.21
CA THR A 237 -8.33 24.11 -10.19
C THR A 237 -8.71 23.75 -11.63
N HIS A 238 -8.81 22.46 -11.92
CA HIS A 238 -9.24 21.97 -13.22
C HIS A 238 -9.89 20.60 -13.06
N ASP A 239 -10.98 20.39 -13.80
CA ASP A 239 -11.59 19.08 -14.01
C ASP A 239 -10.98 18.45 -15.27
N PHE A 240 -10.15 17.42 -15.09
CA PHE A 240 -9.45 16.72 -16.18
C PHE A 240 -10.38 15.90 -17.09
N PHE A 241 -11.68 15.84 -16.80
CA PHE A 241 -12.69 15.32 -17.72
C PHE A 241 -13.16 16.35 -18.76
N THR A 242 -12.75 17.61 -18.60
CA THR A 242 -13.04 18.73 -19.50
C THR A 242 -11.78 19.15 -20.26
N PRO A 243 -11.90 19.84 -21.42
CA PRO A 243 -10.74 20.24 -22.21
C PRO A 243 -9.68 20.98 -21.38
N GLN A 244 -8.43 20.53 -21.49
CA GLN A 244 -7.32 21.07 -20.73
C GLN A 244 -7.06 22.55 -21.09
N PRO A 245 -7.14 23.51 -20.16
CA PRO A 245 -7.03 24.95 -20.49
C PRO A 245 -5.61 25.40 -20.87
N VAL A 246 -4.56 24.65 -20.49
CA VAL A 246 -3.16 25.04 -20.71
C VAL A 246 -2.56 24.24 -21.86
N VAL A 247 -1.99 24.94 -22.85
CA VAL A 247 -1.16 24.33 -23.89
C VAL A 247 0.27 24.20 -23.36
N ALA A 248 0.77 22.97 -23.27
CA ALA A 248 2.10 22.66 -22.74
C ALA A 248 2.89 21.70 -23.64
N ALA A 249 4.22 21.70 -23.48
CA ALA A 249 5.10 20.74 -24.14
C ALA A 249 4.99 19.33 -23.54
N ALA A 250 4.57 19.22 -22.28
CA ALA A 250 4.35 17.94 -21.61
C ALA A 250 3.20 18.03 -20.59
N TYR A 251 2.46 16.94 -20.46
CA TYR A 251 1.39 16.75 -19.49
C TYR A 251 1.75 15.55 -18.62
N PHE A 252 1.87 15.77 -17.31
CA PHE A 252 2.33 14.77 -16.36
C PHE A 252 1.19 14.33 -15.43
N PHE A 253 0.93 13.02 -15.41
CA PHE A 253 -0.07 12.39 -14.55
C PHE A 253 0.61 11.38 -13.63
N ARG A 254 0.47 11.51 -12.31
CA ARG A 254 1.08 10.60 -11.35
C ARG A 254 0.06 10.09 -10.35
N MET A 255 -0.11 8.78 -10.27
CA MET A 255 -1.14 8.11 -9.48
C MET A 255 -2.54 8.64 -9.82
N ILE A 256 -2.83 8.74 -11.13
CA ILE A 256 -4.13 9.24 -11.63
C ILE A 256 -4.86 8.14 -12.37
N PHE A 257 -4.28 7.60 -13.45
CA PHE A 257 -4.97 6.69 -14.37
C PHE A 257 -5.33 5.36 -13.71
N HIS A 258 -4.55 4.91 -12.74
CA HIS A 258 -4.87 3.72 -11.94
C HIS A 258 -6.13 3.87 -11.06
N GLY A 259 -6.57 5.11 -10.79
CA GLY A 259 -7.78 5.43 -10.05
C GLY A 259 -9.04 5.50 -10.91
N PHE A 260 -8.93 5.23 -12.23
CA PHE A 260 -10.02 5.32 -13.19
C PHE A 260 -10.10 4.07 -14.07
N SER A 261 -11.33 3.65 -14.37
CA SER A 261 -11.59 2.60 -15.35
C SER A 261 -11.25 3.08 -16.77
N ASP A 262 -11.09 2.14 -17.71
CA ASP A 262 -10.63 2.45 -19.07
C ASP A 262 -11.51 3.50 -19.77
N LYS A 263 -12.84 3.45 -19.59
CA LYS A 263 -13.78 4.45 -20.14
C LYS A 263 -13.42 5.88 -19.70
N TYR A 264 -13.12 6.08 -18.42
CA TYR A 264 -12.76 7.38 -17.87
C TYR A 264 -11.34 7.80 -18.25
N CYS A 265 -10.39 6.86 -18.28
CA CYS A 265 -9.05 7.13 -18.78
C CYS A 265 -9.05 7.62 -20.24
N LEU A 266 -9.88 7.01 -21.10
CA LEU A 266 -10.06 7.47 -22.47
C LEU A 266 -10.65 8.88 -22.52
N GLN A 267 -11.60 9.20 -21.63
CA GLN A 267 -12.17 10.55 -21.53
C GLN A 267 -11.11 11.58 -21.15
N ILE A 268 -10.26 11.27 -20.16
CA ILE A 268 -9.15 12.14 -19.73
C ILE A 268 -8.17 12.39 -20.89
N LEU A 269 -7.74 11.32 -21.57
CA LEU A 269 -6.81 11.45 -22.71
C LEU A 269 -7.43 12.26 -23.86
N ARG A 270 -8.71 12.07 -24.16
CA ARG A 270 -9.42 12.83 -25.20
C ARG A 270 -9.61 14.30 -24.81
N ALA A 271 -9.80 14.59 -23.53
CA ALA A 271 -9.88 15.95 -23.03
C ALA A 271 -8.55 16.72 -23.13
N LEU A 272 -7.40 16.01 -23.20
CA LEU A 272 -6.11 16.63 -23.49
C LEU A 272 -5.95 17.02 -24.96
N VAL A 273 -6.53 16.25 -25.90
CA VAL A 273 -6.29 16.37 -27.34
C VAL A 273 -6.38 17.81 -27.88
N PRO A 274 -7.37 18.65 -27.52
CA PRO A 274 -7.46 20.03 -28.00
C PRO A 274 -6.25 20.91 -27.67
N SER A 275 -5.47 20.55 -26.66
CA SER A 275 -4.32 21.31 -26.15
C SER A 275 -2.98 20.68 -26.52
N LEU A 276 -3.00 19.53 -27.21
CA LEU A 276 -1.79 18.88 -27.70
C LEU A 276 -1.32 19.54 -29.00
N ARG A 277 -0.08 20.02 -29.00
CA ARG A 277 0.64 20.42 -30.22
C ARG A 277 1.52 19.26 -30.69
N ARG A 278 1.84 19.22 -31.99
CA ARG A 278 2.78 18.21 -32.51
C ARG A 278 4.05 18.16 -31.67
N GLY A 279 4.43 16.97 -31.22
CA GLY A 279 5.58 16.73 -30.33
C GLY A 279 5.29 16.89 -28.84
N ALA A 280 4.07 17.30 -28.43
CA ALA A 280 3.69 17.34 -27.04
C ALA A 280 3.67 15.92 -26.44
N LYS A 281 4.17 15.79 -25.20
CA LYS A 281 4.27 14.50 -24.52
C LYS A 281 3.18 14.34 -23.46
N VAL A 282 2.61 13.15 -23.37
CA VAL A 282 1.81 12.71 -22.22
C VAL A 282 2.64 11.69 -21.45
N ILE A 283 2.97 12.03 -20.20
CA ILE A 283 3.83 11.23 -19.35
C ILE A 283 3.00 10.77 -18.15
N VAL A 284 2.82 9.47 -18.02
CA VAL A 284 2.12 8.84 -16.89
C VAL A 284 3.15 8.19 -15.98
N ASN A 285 3.03 8.44 -14.68
CA ASN A 285 3.82 7.79 -13.63
C ASN A 285 2.90 6.99 -12.70
N ASP A 286 2.51 5.81 -13.16
CA ASP A 286 1.61 4.86 -12.49
C ASP A 286 2.28 3.49 -12.31
N GLY A 287 1.58 2.57 -11.64
CA GLY A 287 1.97 1.17 -11.57
C GLY A 287 1.86 0.50 -12.93
N ALA A 288 2.69 -0.51 -13.14
CA ALA A 288 2.48 -1.50 -14.19
C ALA A 288 2.54 -2.88 -13.55
N LEU A 289 1.57 -3.73 -13.89
CA LEU A 289 1.56 -5.11 -13.43
C LEU A 289 2.70 -5.87 -14.11
N PRO A 290 3.55 -6.58 -13.34
CA PRO A 290 4.56 -7.43 -13.94
C PRO A 290 3.90 -8.64 -14.62
N GLU A 291 4.51 -9.10 -15.71
CA GLU A 291 4.08 -10.33 -16.37
C GLU A 291 4.09 -11.50 -15.37
N PRO A 292 3.12 -12.44 -15.48
CA PRO A 292 3.03 -13.57 -14.57
C PRO A 292 4.36 -14.33 -14.43
N GLY A 293 4.86 -14.42 -13.20
CA GLY A 293 6.08 -15.17 -12.87
C GLY A 293 7.41 -14.45 -13.15
N THR A 294 7.37 -13.19 -13.61
CA THR A 294 8.60 -12.41 -13.89
C THR A 294 9.10 -11.61 -12.69
N ALA A 295 8.21 -11.21 -11.78
CA ALA A 295 8.54 -10.42 -10.59
C ALA A 295 8.87 -11.29 -9.35
N GLY A 296 9.67 -10.71 -8.45
CA GLY A 296 9.94 -11.32 -7.14
C GLY A 296 8.69 -11.34 -6.25
N TYR A 297 8.67 -12.22 -5.26
CA TYR A 297 7.52 -12.46 -4.37
C TYR A 297 6.90 -11.19 -3.77
N ILE A 298 7.73 -10.26 -3.28
CA ILE A 298 7.24 -9.01 -2.65
C ILE A 298 6.58 -8.12 -3.69
N GLU A 299 7.25 -7.91 -4.82
CA GLU A 299 6.77 -7.05 -5.89
C GLU A 299 5.44 -7.57 -6.45
N ASP A 300 5.39 -8.83 -6.83
CA ASP A 300 4.19 -9.46 -7.39
C ASP A 300 3.02 -9.39 -6.41
N ARG A 301 3.25 -9.73 -5.13
CA ARG A 301 2.21 -9.68 -4.10
C ARG A 301 1.72 -8.26 -3.84
N THR A 302 2.62 -7.28 -3.76
CA THR A 302 2.26 -5.89 -3.50
C THR A 302 1.47 -5.29 -4.65
N MET A 303 1.92 -5.47 -5.89
CA MET A 303 1.23 -4.91 -7.07
C MET A 303 -0.16 -5.53 -7.27
N ARG A 304 -0.29 -6.86 -7.09
CA ARG A 304 -1.60 -7.52 -7.18
C ARG A 304 -2.54 -7.14 -6.04
N THR A 305 -2.00 -6.85 -4.85
CA THR A 305 -2.82 -6.34 -3.74
C THR A 305 -3.30 -4.92 -4.02
N LEU A 306 -2.44 -4.08 -4.62
CA LEU A 306 -2.79 -2.72 -5.02
C LEU A 306 -3.87 -2.72 -6.12
N ASP A 307 -3.78 -3.62 -7.08
CA ASP A 307 -4.79 -3.79 -8.14
C ASP A 307 -6.18 -4.12 -7.58
N LEU A 308 -6.27 -5.14 -6.73
CA LEU A 308 -7.52 -5.46 -6.04
C LEU A 308 -8.04 -4.28 -5.22
N PHE A 309 -7.13 -3.51 -4.63
CA PHE A 309 -7.49 -2.32 -3.88
C PHE A 309 -8.09 -1.20 -4.75
N MET A 310 -7.56 -0.97 -5.96
CA MET A 310 -8.17 -0.06 -6.94
C MET A 310 -9.56 -0.54 -7.37
N GLN A 311 -9.74 -1.85 -7.55
CA GLN A 311 -11.04 -2.42 -7.84
C GLN A 311 -12.05 -2.16 -6.71
N VAL A 312 -11.66 -2.38 -5.44
CA VAL A 312 -12.53 -2.17 -4.27
C VAL A 312 -13.05 -0.74 -4.18
N THR A 313 -12.16 0.23 -4.41
CA THR A 313 -12.39 1.63 -4.05
C THR A 313 -13.04 2.44 -5.15
N VAL A 314 -12.69 2.16 -6.40
CA VAL A 314 -13.06 3.01 -7.55
C VAL A 314 -13.45 2.22 -8.80
N ASN A 315 -13.55 0.88 -8.74
CA ASN A 315 -13.75 0.00 -9.91
C ASN A 315 -12.71 0.25 -11.03
N ALA A 316 -11.49 0.59 -10.63
CA ALA A 316 -10.35 0.73 -11.53
C ALA A 316 -9.41 -0.47 -11.41
N ARG A 317 -8.29 -0.42 -12.15
CA ARG A 317 -7.29 -1.48 -12.17
C ARG A 317 -5.89 -0.90 -12.38
N GLU A 318 -4.90 -1.63 -11.90
CA GLU A 318 -3.54 -1.50 -12.41
C GLU A 318 -3.48 -2.14 -13.81
N ARG A 319 -2.58 -1.64 -14.66
CA ARG A 319 -2.52 -2.01 -16.09
C ARG A 319 -1.22 -2.72 -16.42
N GLU A 320 -1.27 -3.67 -17.35
CA GLU A 320 -0.07 -4.26 -17.94
C GLU A 320 0.54 -3.33 -19.01
N PRO A 321 1.80 -3.54 -19.43
CA PRO A 321 2.42 -2.72 -20.48
C PRO A 321 1.61 -2.62 -21.78
N ASP A 322 1.00 -3.73 -22.22
CA ASP A 322 0.19 -3.74 -23.44
C ASP A 322 -1.17 -3.04 -23.26
N ASP A 323 -1.75 -3.07 -22.06
CA ASP A 323 -2.96 -2.31 -21.74
C ASP A 323 -2.72 -0.81 -21.91
N TRP A 324 -1.53 -0.31 -21.50
CA TRP A 324 -1.17 1.10 -21.67
C TRP A 324 -1.04 1.48 -23.14
N ARG A 325 -0.38 0.65 -23.96
CA ARG A 325 -0.26 0.87 -25.41
C ARG A 325 -1.63 0.96 -26.06
N GLU A 326 -2.51 0.02 -25.73
CA GLU A 326 -3.87 -0.04 -26.24
C GLU A 326 -4.73 1.14 -25.77
N LEU A 327 -4.56 1.60 -24.52
CA LEU A 327 -5.28 2.74 -23.98
C LEU A 327 -5.02 4.02 -24.78
N PHE A 328 -3.75 4.33 -25.06
CA PHE A 328 -3.38 5.49 -25.89
C PHE A 328 -3.92 5.36 -27.31
N ARG A 329 -3.77 4.17 -27.92
CA ARG A 329 -4.28 3.89 -29.28
C ARG A 329 -5.80 4.09 -29.38
N ARG A 330 -6.55 3.62 -28.38
CA ARG A 330 -8.02 3.78 -28.30
C ARG A 330 -8.46 5.21 -28.00
N ALA A 331 -7.62 6.00 -27.34
CA ALA A 331 -7.90 7.40 -27.07
C ALA A 331 -7.94 8.19 -28.38
N ASP A 332 -6.88 8.08 -29.18
CA ASP A 332 -6.74 8.67 -30.52
C ASP A 332 -5.58 8.00 -31.28
N ALA A 333 -5.75 7.73 -32.58
CA ALA A 333 -4.71 7.09 -33.40
C ALA A 333 -3.45 7.95 -33.61
N ARG A 334 -3.52 9.26 -33.30
CA ARG A 334 -2.40 10.20 -33.40
C ARG A 334 -1.46 10.17 -32.20
N PHE A 335 -1.81 9.45 -31.13
CA PHE A 335 -0.84 9.15 -30.08
C PHE A 335 0.15 8.10 -30.58
N ARG A 336 1.43 8.48 -30.64
CA ARG A 336 2.52 7.52 -30.81
C ARG A 336 3.02 7.12 -29.45
N PHE A 337 2.83 5.85 -29.09
CA PHE A 337 3.40 5.29 -27.87
C PHE A 337 4.93 5.23 -28.01
N ASN A 338 5.66 5.90 -27.11
CA ASN A 338 7.11 5.92 -27.17
C ASN A 338 7.68 4.76 -26.37
N ASP A 339 7.42 4.70 -25.06
CA ASP A 339 8.00 3.67 -24.20
C ASP A 339 7.23 3.49 -22.88
N ILE A 340 7.47 2.35 -22.23
CA ILE A 340 7.12 2.08 -20.84
C ILE A 340 8.31 1.44 -20.13
N TRP A 341 8.81 2.11 -19.09
CA TRP A 341 9.99 1.66 -18.37
C TRP A 341 9.87 1.91 -16.87
N ARG A 342 10.59 1.10 -16.10
CA ARG A 342 10.77 1.32 -14.67
C ARG A 342 12.20 1.77 -14.42
N PRO A 343 12.41 3.01 -13.93
CA PRO A 343 13.72 3.42 -13.47
C PRO A 343 14.25 2.47 -12.39
N GLU A 344 15.56 2.18 -12.41
CA GLU A 344 16.24 1.21 -11.55
C GLU A 344 15.96 1.41 -10.04
N LYS A 345 15.65 2.64 -9.63
CA LYS A 345 15.38 3.03 -8.25
C LYS A 345 13.92 3.36 -7.93
N SER A 346 13.01 3.03 -8.84
CA SER A 346 11.60 3.40 -8.75
C SER A 346 10.73 2.17 -8.58
N ARG A 347 9.71 2.28 -7.72
CA ARG A 347 8.59 1.32 -7.69
C ARG A 347 7.52 1.64 -8.74
N MET A 348 7.56 2.86 -9.27
CA MET A 348 6.62 3.37 -10.27
C MET A 348 7.21 3.27 -11.66
N TRP A 349 6.35 3.03 -12.64
CA TRP A 349 6.72 3.01 -14.05
C TRP A 349 6.50 4.39 -14.66
N PHE A 350 7.19 4.67 -15.75
CA PHE A 350 6.90 5.79 -16.63
C PHE A 350 6.34 5.24 -17.94
N ILE A 351 5.25 5.82 -18.40
CA ILE A 351 4.61 5.54 -19.67
C ILE A 351 4.60 6.85 -20.45
N GLU A 352 5.20 6.85 -21.63
CA GLU A 352 5.30 8.05 -22.46
C GLU A 352 4.61 7.82 -23.82
N ALA A 353 3.74 8.76 -24.19
CA ALA A 353 3.21 8.88 -25.55
C ALA A 353 3.43 10.30 -26.07
N GLU A 354 3.68 10.42 -27.37
CA GLU A 354 3.83 11.69 -28.07
C GLU A 354 2.67 11.94 -29.01
N TRP A 355 2.21 13.20 -29.07
CA TRP A 355 1.20 13.63 -30.02
C TRP A 355 1.79 13.90 -31.41
N THR A 356 1.22 13.25 -32.43
CA THR A 356 1.65 13.42 -33.83
C THR A 356 0.68 14.21 -34.70
N GLY A 357 -0.48 14.60 -34.14
CA GLY A 357 -1.46 15.45 -34.82
C GLY A 357 -0.99 16.89 -35.00
N GLU A 358 -1.63 17.60 -35.93
CA GLU A 358 -1.42 19.03 -36.17
C GLU A 358 -1.96 19.92 -35.04
#